data_AF-T0YXI9-F1
#
_entry.id   AF-T0YXI9-F1
#
_cell.length_a   1.000
_cell.length_b   1.000
_cell.length_c   1.000
_cell.angle_alpha   90.00
_cell.angle_beta   90.00
_cell.angle_gamma   90.00
#
_symmetry.space_group_name_H-M   'P 1'
#
loop_
_entity.id
_entity.type
_entity.pdbx_description
1 polymer ?
#
loop_
_entity_poly.entity_id
_entity_poly.type
_entity_poly.pdbx_seq_one_letter_code
_entity_poly.pdbx_strand_id
1 'polypeptide(L)'
;MIALAGHASALAQSALADHADSALLQRLRQRFPERLYLELTRCGRAHEEDWIAAALALGARHDLPLLASNDARFLEREDFEAHEARVCIQQGRVLADPKRPREYSPEQYLKSTRDMRALFADLPEVLDNSVELAKRCNLELHFGTYHLPAFPTPPGVTLEQHIRASSSTGLTQRLARHGAAGAHSEADYHARLHT
;
A
#
# COMPACT_ATOMS: atom_id res chain seq x y z
N MET A 1 8.37 1.57 -9.48
CA MET A 1 7.18 0.71 -9.49
C MET A 1 7.56 -0.63 -10.09
N ILE A 2 7.26 -1.71 -9.38
CA ILE A 2 7.44 -3.11 -9.81
C ILE A 2 6.04 -3.72 -9.91
N ALA A 3 5.77 -4.53 -10.93
CA ALA A 3 4.46 -5.11 -11.20
C ALA A 3 4.50 -6.63 -10.99
N LEU A 4 3.50 -7.13 -10.27
CA LEU A 4 3.23 -8.55 -10.09
C LEU A 4 1.98 -8.91 -10.88
N ALA A 5 2.07 -9.91 -11.76
CA ALA A 5 0.93 -10.47 -12.46
C ALA A 5 0.57 -11.82 -11.82
N GLY A 6 -0.47 -11.83 -10.97
CA GLY A 6 -0.96 -13.04 -10.30
C GLY A 6 -2.14 -13.71 -11.00
N HIS A 7 -2.69 -14.73 -10.36
CA HIS A 7 -3.77 -15.59 -10.89
C HIS A 7 -5.04 -14.82 -11.31
N ALA A 8 -5.35 -13.69 -10.67
CA ALA A 8 -6.52 -12.86 -10.99
C ALA A 8 -6.23 -11.80 -12.07
N SER A 9 -4.98 -11.68 -12.53
CA SER A 9 -4.59 -10.67 -13.50
C SER A 9 -5.20 -10.92 -14.88
N ALA A 10 -5.35 -9.86 -15.67
CA ALA A 10 -5.78 -9.98 -17.07
C ALA A 10 -4.85 -10.89 -17.89
N LEU A 11 -3.55 -10.93 -17.54
CA LEU A 11 -2.58 -11.83 -18.16
C LEU A 11 -2.91 -13.30 -17.86
N ALA A 12 -3.24 -13.61 -16.60
CA ALA A 12 -3.64 -14.96 -16.20
C ALA A 12 -4.96 -15.38 -16.86
N GLN A 13 -5.98 -14.52 -16.83
CA GLN A 13 -7.26 -14.79 -17.50
C GLN A 13 -7.07 -15.08 -18.99
N SER A 14 -6.23 -14.30 -19.66
CA SER A 14 -5.91 -14.49 -21.08
C SER A 14 -5.18 -15.82 -21.30
N ALA A 15 -4.15 -16.11 -20.51
CA ALA A 15 -3.37 -17.34 -20.63
C ALA A 15 -4.22 -18.61 -20.40
N LEU A 16 -5.18 -18.56 -19.46
CA LEU A 16 -6.09 -19.67 -19.17
C LEU A 16 -7.16 -19.88 -20.26
N ALA A 17 -7.48 -18.85 -21.04
CA ALA A 17 -8.42 -18.93 -22.15
C ALA A 17 -7.77 -19.46 -23.46
N ASP A 18 -6.60 -20.11 -23.39
CA ASP A 18 -5.75 -20.48 -24.53
C ASP A 18 -5.35 -19.30 -25.45
N HIS A 19 -5.53 -18.08 -24.94
CA HIS A 19 -5.12 -16.85 -25.58
C HIS A 19 -3.98 -16.27 -24.75
N ALA A 20 -2.82 -16.93 -24.71
CA ALA A 20 -1.62 -16.28 -24.18
C ALA A 20 -1.36 -15.01 -25.00
N ASP A 21 -1.96 -13.88 -24.59
CA ASP A 21 -2.06 -12.68 -25.39
C ASP A 21 -0.68 -12.04 -25.39
N SER A 22 0.08 -12.39 -26.42
CA SER A 22 1.39 -11.85 -26.69
C SER A 22 1.36 -10.32 -26.71
N ALA A 23 0.25 -9.69 -27.10
CA ALA A 23 0.14 -8.23 -27.12
C ALA A 23 0.02 -7.65 -25.70
N LEU A 24 -0.82 -8.23 -24.83
CA LEU A 24 -0.91 -7.80 -23.43
C LEU A 24 0.43 -8.00 -22.71
N LEU A 25 1.04 -9.18 -22.86
CA LEU A 25 2.35 -9.46 -22.27
C LEU A 25 3.40 -8.47 -22.77
N GLN A 26 3.47 -8.21 -24.07
CA GLN A 26 4.42 -7.26 -24.65
C GLN A 26 4.21 -5.84 -24.13
N ARG A 27 2.95 -5.39 -23.98
CA ARG A 27 2.63 -4.08 -23.38
C ARG A 27 3.10 -4.01 -21.93
N LEU A 28 2.87 -5.05 -21.14
CA LEU A 28 3.33 -5.12 -19.75
C LEU A 28 4.85 -5.08 -19.67
N ARG A 29 5.56 -5.84 -20.51
CA ARG A 29 7.03 -5.83 -20.58
C ARG A 29 7.60 -4.47 -20.98
N GLN A 30 6.98 -3.79 -21.94
CA GLN A 30 7.38 -2.44 -22.35
C GLN A 30 7.17 -1.43 -21.21
N ARG A 31 6.10 -1.57 -20.43
CA ARG A 31 5.81 -0.67 -19.31
C ARG A 31 6.67 -0.95 -18.08
N PHE A 32 7.04 -2.21 -17.87
CA PHE A 32 7.76 -2.72 -16.70
C PHE A 32 9.02 -3.51 -17.10
N PRO A 33 9.96 -2.90 -17.82
CA PRO A 33 11.22 -3.58 -18.17
C PRO A 33 11.94 -3.98 -16.88
N GLU A 34 12.35 -5.26 -16.79
CA GLU A 34 13.05 -5.89 -15.65
C GLU A 34 12.34 -5.74 -14.29
N ARG A 35 11.05 -5.41 -14.33
CA ARG A 35 10.20 -5.07 -13.19
C ARG A 35 8.81 -5.68 -13.32
N LEU A 36 8.66 -6.70 -14.17
CA LEU A 36 7.46 -7.50 -14.31
C LEU A 36 7.76 -8.90 -13.79
N TYR A 37 7.00 -9.36 -12.81
CA TYR A 37 7.11 -10.69 -12.22
C TYR A 37 5.79 -11.42 -12.38
N LEU A 38 5.85 -12.74 -12.58
CA LEU A 38 4.68 -13.61 -12.51
C LEU A 38 4.55 -14.13 -11.08
N GLU A 39 3.42 -13.82 -10.46
CA GLU A 39 3.14 -14.22 -9.08
C GLU A 39 2.43 -15.57 -9.05
N LEU A 40 2.96 -16.47 -8.22
CA LEU A 40 2.42 -17.80 -7.97
C LEU A 40 1.81 -17.82 -6.56
N THR A 41 0.59 -18.34 -6.46
CA THR A 41 -0.14 -18.49 -5.20
C THR A 41 -0.69 -19.91 -5.10
N ARG A 42 -0.64 -20.51 -3.90
CA ARG A 42 -1.27 -21.80 -3.59
C ARG A 42 -2.16 -21.66 -2.37
N CYS A 43 -3.31 -21.05 -2.59
CA CYS A 43 -4.36 -20.85 -1.58
C CYS A 43 -5.52 -21.83 -1.74
N GLY A 44 -5.43 -22.79 -2.67
CA GLY A 44 -6.50 -23.75 -2.93
C GLY A 44 -7.71 -23.12 -3.63
N ARG A 45 -7.51 -22.03 -4.37
CA ARG A 45 -8.56 -21.39 -5.18
C ARG A 45 -8.59 -21.99 -6.58
N ALA A 46 -9.72 -21.82 -7.25
CA ALA A 46 -9.91 -22.30 -8.60
C ALA A 46 -8.84 -21.72 -9.54
N HIS A 47 -8.33 -22.56 -10.45
CA HIS A 47 -7.37 -22.22 -11.50
C HIS A 47 -5.98 -21.75 -11.04
N GLU A 48 -5.61 -21.87 -9.77
CA GLU A 48 -4.26 -21.52 -9.31
C GLU A 48 -3.19 -22.42 -9.93
N GLU A 49 -3.39 -23.74 -9.95
CA GLU A 49 -2.42 -24.67 -10.55
C GLU A 49 -2.36 -24.54 -12.09
N ASP A 50 -3.50 -24.28 -12.74
CA ASP A 50 -3.54 -23.98 -14.18
C ASP A 50 -2.71 -22.73 -14.49
N TRP A 51 -2.85 -21.68 -13.66
CA TRP A 51 -2.06 -20.45 -13.78
C TRP A 51 -0.58 -20.71 -13.51
N ILE A 52 -0.23 -21.51 -12.49
CA ILE A 52 1.18 -21.85 -12.20
C ILE A 52 1.83 -22.52 -13.42
N ALA A 53 1.16 -23.49 -14.05
CA ALA A 53 1.66 -24.14 -15.25
C ALA A 53 1.85 -23.14 -16.40
N ALA A 54 0.87 -22.27 -16.64
CA ALA A 54 0.96 -21.24 -17.67
C ALA A 54 2.06 -20.20 -17.39
N ALA A 55 2.20 -19.77 -16.14
CA ALA A 55 3.21 -18.82 -15.69
C ALA A 55 4.62 -19.38 -15.85
N LEU A 56 4.85 -20.66 -15.51
CA LEU A 56 6.13 -21.33 -15.76
C LEU A 56 6.48 -21.38 -17.25
N ALA A 57 5.51 -21.72 -18.10
CA ALA A 57 5.71 -21.74 -19.55
C ALA A 57 6.00 -20.33 -20.12
N LEU A 58 5.28 -19.31 -19.65
CA LEU A 58 5.52 -17.91 -20.03
C LEU A 58 6.89 -17.45 -19.53
N GLY A 59 7.24 -17.75 -18.28
CA GLY A 59 8.53 -17.48 -17.66
C GLY A 59 9.69 -18.00 -18.49
N ALA A 60 9.67 -19.30 -18.82
CA ALA A 60 10.70 -19.94 -19.62
C ALA A 60 10.78 -19.37 -21.06
N ARG A 61 9.63 -19.10 -21.70
CA ARG A 61 9.59 -18.59 -23.08
C ARG A 61 10.08 -17.15 -23.19
N HIS A 62 9.81 -16.33 -22.18
CA HIS A 62 9.97 -14.88 -22.25
C HIS A 62 11.04 -14.32 -21.31
N ASP A 63 11.72 -15.19 -20.56
CA ASP A 63 12.71 -14.83 -19.55
C ASP A 63 12.11 -13.86 -18.52
N LEU A 64 10.97 -14.26 -17.95
CA LEU A 64 10.29 -13.49 -16.90
C LEU A 64 10.55 -14.13 -15.53
N PRO A 65 10.90 -13.32 -14.51
CA PRO A 65 11.06 -13.84 -13.16
C PRO A 65 9.70 -14.21 -12.57
N LEU A 66 9.69 -15.31 -11.81
CA LEU A 66 8.54 -15.78 -11.06
C LEU A 66 8.80 -15.61 -9.56
N LEU A 67 7.76 -15.36 -8.79
CA LEU A 67 7.87 -15.32 -7.34
C LEU A 67 6.64 -15.92 -6.66
N ALA A 68 6.82 -16.41 -5.44
CA ALA A 68 5.72 -16.92 -4.62
C ALA A 68 5.22 -15.86 -3.65
N SER A 69 3.90 -15.78 -3.53
CA SER A 69 3.19 -15.06 -2.47
C SER A 69 2.08 -15.96 -1.89
N ASN A 70 1.39 -15.48 -0.86
CA ASN A 70 0.24 -16.17 -0.30
C ASN A 70 -1.08 -15.37 -0.43
N ASP A 71 -1.08 -14.28 -1.22
CA ASP A 71 -2.21 -13.35 -1.35
C ASP A 71 -2.93 -13.09 -0.01
N ALA A 72 -2.16 -12.80 1.05
CA ALA A 72 -2.66 -12.80 2.41
C ALA A 72 -3.70 -11.71 2.64
N ARG A 73 -4.80 -12.06 3.32
CA ARG A 73 -5.95 -11.20 3.60
C ARG A 73 -6.25 -11.04 5.09
N PHE A 74 -5.68 -11.91 5.91
CA PHE A 74 -5.84 -11.99 7.35
C PHE A 74 -4.59 -12.57 7.99
N LEU A 75 -4.45 -12.46 9.31
CA LEU A 75 -3.23 -12.82 10.02
C LEU A 75 -3.17 -14.32 10.29
N GLU A 76 -4.19 -14.85 10.99
CA GLU A 76 -4.26 -16.25 11.40
C GLU A 76 -5.31 -17.01 10.58
N ARG A 77 -5.16 -18.33 10.45
CA ARG A 77 -6.09 -19.15 9.64
C ARG A 77 -7.54 -19.04 10.13
N GLU A 78 -7.71 -18.91 11.45
CA GLU A 78 -9.00 -18.83 12.13
C GLU A 78 -9.76 -17.52 11.82
N ASP A 79 -9.06 -16.49 11.35
CA ASP A 79 -9.65 -15.19 10.99
C ASP A 79 -10.47 -15.24 9.68
N PHE A 80 -10.48 -16.37 8.97
CA PHE A 80 -11.18 -16.51 7.70
C PHE A 80 -12.67 -16.16 7.80
N GLU A 81 -13.39 -16.64 8.81
CA GLU A 81 -14.82 -16.35 8.99
C GLU A 81 -15.07 -14.86 9.27
N ALA A 82 -14.18 -14.22 10.03
CA ALA A 82 -14.23 -12.77 10.26
C ALA A 82 -13.98 -11.99 8.96
N HIS A 83 -13.05 -12.47 8.13
CA HIS A 83 -12.81 -11.90 6.80
C HIS A 83 -14.03 -12.04 5.89
N GLU A 84 -14.67 -13.20 5.85
CA GLU A 84 -15.88 -13.45 5.06
C GLU A 84 -17.05 -12.55 5.49
N ALA A 85 -17.23 -12.37 6.81
CA ALA A 85 -18.22 -11.42 7.34
C ALA A 85 -17.91 -9.98 6.89
N ARG A 86 -16.65 -9.55 6.99
CA ARG A 86 -16.20 -8.22 6.54
C ARG A 86 -16.48 -7.99 5.05
N VAL A 87 -16.18 -8.98 4.20
CA VAL A 87 -16.43 -8.92 2.75
C VAL A 87 -17.93 -8.84 2.47
N CYS A 88 -18.75 -9.64 3.16
CA CYS A 88 -20.21 -9.61 3.00
C CYS A 88 -20.80 -8.24 3.37
N ILE A 89 -20.34 -7.63 4.46
CA ILE A 89 -20.74 -6.27 4.85
C ILE A 89 -20.38 -5.27 3.74
N GLN A 90 -19.15 -5.34 3.22
CA GLN A 90 -18.70 -4.46 2.13
C GLN A 90 -19.54 -4.62 0.84
N GLN A 91 -19.92 -5.86 0.51
CA GLN A 91 -20.70 -6.17 -0.70
C GLN A 91 -22.21 -6.00 -0.51
N GLY A 92 -22.69 -5.70 0.69
CA GLY A 92 -24.12 -5.66 1.00
C GLY A 92 -24.81 -7.03 0.86
N ARG A 93 -24.10 -8.12 1.17
CA ARG A 93 -24.60 -9.51 1.07
C ARG A 93 -24.79 -10.14 2.44
N VAL A 94 -25.67 -11.14 2.50
CA VAL A 94 -25.90 -11.94 3.70
C VAL A 94 -24.90 -13.10 3.73
N LEU A 95 -24.20 -13.29 4.85
CA LEU A 95 -23.18 -14.34 4.99
C LEU A 95 -23.72 -15.77 4.72
N ALA A 96 -24.98 -16.00 5.12
CA ALA A 96 -25.68 -17.27 4.94
C ALA A 96 -26.25 -17.49 3.51
N ASP A 97 -26.15 -16.53 2.60
CA ASP A 97 -26.63 -16.69 1.22
C ASP A 97 -25.79 -17.74 0.46
N PRO A 98 -26.36 -18.88 0.04
CA PRO A 98 -25.61 -19.90 -0.69
C PRO A 98 -25.15 -19.46 -2.08
N LYS A 99 -25.74 -18.39 -2.64
CA LYS A 99 -25.37 -17.83 -3.95
C LYS A 99 -24.29 -16.75 -3.86
N ARG A 100 -23.82 -16.40 -2.65
CA ARG A 100 -22.79 -15.38 -2.51
C ARG A 100 -21.49 -15.82 -3.18
N PRO A 101 -20.75 -14.91 -3.82
CA PRO A 101 -19.39 -15.20 -4.28
C PRO A 101 -18.51 -15.64 -3.10
N ARG A 102 -17.67 -16.64 -3.35
CA ARG A 102 -16.62 -17.11 -2.42
C ARG A 102 -15.29 -16.95 -3.12
N GLU A 103 -14.76 -15.73 -3.05
CA GLU A 103 -13.53 -15.33 -3.74
C GLU A 103 -12.27 -15.70 -2.95
N TYR A 104 -12.41 -15.90 -1.64
CA TYR A 104 -11.32 -16.14 -0.71
C TYR A 104 -11.30 -17.58 -0.21
N SER A 105 -10.14 -18.01 0.27
CA SER A 105 -9.98 -19.29 0.94
C SER A 105 -9.38 -19.12 2.35
N PRO A 106 -9.57 -20.12 3.25
CA PRO A 106 -8.94 -20.11 4.57
C PRO A 106 -7.39 -20.12 4.53
N GLU A 107 -6.79 -20.44 3.37
CA GLU A 107 -5.35 -20.50 3.21
C GLU A 107 -4.71 -19.11 3.01
N GLN A 108 -5.48 -18.03 2.88
CA GLN A 108 -4.98 -16.66 2.68
C GLN A 108 -4.59 -15.96 4.00
N TYR A 109 -4.08 -16.70 4.98
CA TYR A 109 -3.49 -16.14 6.21
C TYR A 109 -2.01 -15.80 6.02
N LEU A 110 -1.37 -15.19 7.01
CA LEU A 110 0.06 -14.92 6.97
C LEU A 110 0.86 -16.19 7.32
N LYS A 111 1.11 -17.04 6.32
CA LYS A 111 1.87 -18.28 6.49
C LYS A 111 3.28 -18.05 7.03
N SER A 112 3.74 -18.97 7.87
CA SER A 112 5.13 -18.98 8.32
C SER A 112 6.09 -19.30 7.17
N THR A 113 7.36 -18.91 7.31
CA THR A 113 8.40 -19.26 6.32
C THR A 113 8.51 -20.78 6.11
N ARG A 114 8.35 -21.57 7.18
CA ARG A 114 8.39 -23.03 7.10
C ARG A 114 7.26 -23.56 6.23
N ASP A 115 6.05 -23.06 6.44
CA ASP A 115 4.87 -23.55 5.72
C ASP A 115 4.91 -23.11 4.26
N MET A 116 5.40 -21.89 3.96
CA MET A 116 5.65 -21.45 2.57
C MET A 116 6.72 -22.30 1.87
N ARG A 117 7.81 -22.66 2.57
CA ARG A 117 8.84 -23.56 2.02
C ARG A 117 8.31 -24.96 1.73
N ALA A 118 7.47 -25.50 2.61
CA ALA A 118 6.82 -26.78 2.37
C ALA A 118 5.84 -26.70 1.18
N LEU A 119 5.09 -25.60 1.07
CA LEU A 119 4.10 -25.38 0.02
C LEU A 119 4.69 -25.23 -1.38
N PHE A 120 5.89 -24.66 -1.50
CA PHE A 120 6.62 -24.48 -2.76
C PHE A 120 7.92 -25.30 -2.80
N ALA A 121 7.94 -26.47 -2.17
CA ALA A 121 9.12 -27.34 -2.12
C ALA A 121 9.60 -27.82 -3.52
N ASP A 122 8.69 -27.85 -4.49
CA ASP A 122 8.92 -28.14 -5.90
C ASP A 122 9.50 -26.96 -6.69
N LEU A 123 9.38 -25.73 -6.18
CA LEU A 123 9.82 -24.48 -6.82
C LEU A 123 10.50 -23.56 -5.79
N PRO A 124 11.60 -23.97 -5.13
CA PRO A 124 12.24 -23.16 -4.09
C PRO A 124 12.69 -21.78 -4.59
N GLU A 125 13.08 -21.67 -5.86
CA GLU A 125 13.58 -20.44 -6.48
C GLU A 125 12.55 -19.30 -6.49
N VAL A 126 11.25 -19.60 -6.51
CA VAL A 126 10.22 -18.54 -6.50
C VAL A 126 10.09 -17.89 -5.12
N LEU A 127 10.49 -18.58 -4.05
CA LEU A 127 10.56 -17.98 -2.71
C LEU A 127 11.81 -17.09 -2.58
N ASP A 128 12.94 -17.53 -3.13
CA ASP A 128 14.18 -16.74 -3.11
C ASP A 128 14.00 -15.44 -3.91
N ASN A 129 13.30 -15.49 -5.04
CA ASN A 129 12.95 -14.31 -5.82
C ASN A 129 12.10 -13.29 -5.04
N SER A 130 11.22 -13.75 -4.13
CA SER A 130 10.46 -12.84 -3.25
C SER A 130 11.38 -12.09 -2.28
N VAL A 131 12.44 -12.74 -1.78
CA VAL A 131 13.46 -12.11 -0.94
C VAL A 131 14.31 -11.12 -1.74
N GLU A 132 14.74 -11.49 -2.94
CA GLU A 132 15.49 -10.60 -3.82
C GLU A 132 14.67 -9.38 -4.24
N LEU A 133 13.38 -9.56 -4.52
CA LEU A 133 12.47 -8.45 -4.79
C LEU A 133 12.36 -7.51 -3.57
N ALA A 134 12.23 -8.06 -2.36
CA ALA A 134 12.16 -7.26 -1.14
C ALA A 134 13.42 -6.40 -0.94
N LYS A 135 14.62 -6.96 -1.19
CA LYS A 135 15.90 -6.21 -1.12
C LYS A 135 15.95 -5.02 -2.09
N ARG A 136 15.28 -5.10 -3.24
CA ARG A 136 15.20 -4.02 -4.24
C ARG A 136 14.26 -2.88 -3.82
N CYS A 137 13.38 -3.10 -2.84
CA CYS A 137 12.35 -2.16 -2.43
C CYS A 137 12.77 -1.35 -1.20
N ASN A 138 13.37 -0.17 -1.43
CA ASN A 138 13.77 0.75 -0.37
C ASN A 138 12.99 2.07 -0.52
N LEU A 139 12.18 2.42 0.48
CA LEU A 139 11.41 3.67 0.54
C LEU A 139 11.71 4.36 1.87
N GLU A 140 12.28 5.56 1.80
CA GLU A 140 12.54 6.38 2.97
C GLU A 140 11.36 7.31 3.24
N LEU A 141 10.74 7.14 4.40
CA LEU A 141 9.67 8.01 4.89
C LEU A 141 10.21 8.91 6.00
N HIS A 142 10.09 10.22 5.80
CA HIS A 142 10.54 11.22 6.76
C HIS A 142 9.36 11.60 7.66
N PHE A 143 9.50 11.34 8.96
CA PHE A 143 8.49 11.67 9.96
C PHE A 143 9.01 12.75 10.92
N GLY A 144 8.09 13.52 11.49
CA GLY A 144 8.43 14.58 12.46
C GLY A 144 8.92 15.89 11.84
N THR A 145 8.98 16.00 10.52
CA THR A 145 9.26 17.25 9.81
C THR A 145 7.97 17.87 9.28
N TYR A 146 7.71 19.12 9.65
CA TYR A 146 6.60 19.87 9.07
C TYR A 146 7.00 20.44 7.70
N HIS A 147 6.30 20.01 6.66
CA HIS A 147 6.41 20.59 5.32
C HIS A 147 5.34 21.67 5.14
N LEU A 148 5.55 22.82 5.77
CA LEU A 148 4.60 23.93 5.71
C LEU A 148 4.69 24.66 4.35
N PRO A 149 3.56 25.11 3.78
CA PRO A 149 3.59 25.95 2.59
C PRO A 149 4.24 27.30 2.91
N ALA A 150 4.84 27.92 1.90
CA ALA A 150 5.36 29.27 2.01
C ALA A 150 4.20 30.27 2.17
N PHE A 151 4.09 30.88 3.35
CA PHE A 151 3.11 31.94 3.59
C PHE A 151 3.53 33.21 2.84
N PRO A 152 2.61 33.91 2.16
CA PRO A 152 2.95 35.12 1.42
C PRO A 152 3.37 36.24 2.38
N THR A 153 4.63 36.67 2.33
CA THR A 153 5.12 37.84 3.06
C THR A 153 5.30 39.04 2.12
N PRO A 154 5.25 40.27 2.65
CA PRO A 154 5.59 41.46 1.87
C PRO A 154 7.02 41.38 1.31
N PRO A 155 7.32 42.06 0.18
CA PRO A 155 8.66 42.06 -0.41
C PRO A 155 9.74 42.50 0.60
N GLY A 156 10.82 41.71 0.71
CA GLY A 156 11.92 41.98 1.62
C GLY A 156 11.64 41.66 3.10
N VAL A 157 10.45 41.14 3.44
CA VAL A 157 10.08 40.76 4.81
C VAL A 157 10.16 39.24 4.98
N THR A 158 10.92 38.78 5.97
CA THR A 158 11.03 37.36 6.33
C THR A 158 9.75 36.86 7.01
N LEU A 159 9.52 35.54 6.98
CA LEU A 159 8.37 34.93 7.68
C LEU A 159 8.40 35.24 9.19
N GLU A 160 9.57 35.20 9.82
CA GLU A 160 9.71 35.53 11.23
C GLU A 160 9.33 36.99 11.52
N GLN A 161 9.82 37.94 10.72
CA GLN A 161 9.45 39.36 10.86
C GLN A 161 7.95 39.56 10.64
N HIS A 162 7.38 38.87 9.64
CA HIS A 162 5.96 38.97 9.34
C HIS A 162 5.08 38.41 10.47
N ILE A 163 5.44 37.25 11.03
CA ILE A 163 4.75 36.65 12.19
C ILE A 163 4.87 37.59 13.39
N ARG A 164 6.06 38.08 13.70
CA ARG A 164 6.28 38.98 14.84
C ARG A 164 5.46 40.27 14.72
N ALA A 165 5.48 40.92 13.55
CA ALA A 165 4.71 42.13 13.30
C ALA A 165 3.20 41.88 13.42
N SER A 166 2.70 40.83 12.76
CA SER A 166 1.28 40.46 12.79
C SER A 166 0.80 40.10 14.20
N SER A 167 1.60 39.35 14.96
CA SER A 167 1.26 38.97 16.34
C SER A 167 1.26 40.18 17.28
N SER A 168 2.24 41.09 17.18
CA SER A 168 2.26 42.33 17.96
C SER A 168 1.07 43.24 17.65
N THR A 169 0.78 43.46 16.37
CA THR A 169 -0.39 44.25 15.94
C THR A 169 -1.70 43.62 16.42
N GLY A 170 -1.84 42.30 16.29
CA GLY A 170 -3.01 41.56 16.76
C GLY A 170 -3.20 41.62 18.28
N LEU A 171 -2.10 41.60 19.06
CA LEU A 171 -2.16 41.73 20.52
C LEU A 171 -2.66 43.11 20.94
N THR A 172 -2.10 44.18 20.39
CA THR A 172 -2.53 45.55 20.69
C THR A 172 -4.02 45.76 20.38
N GLN A 173 -4.50 45.25 19.24
CA GLN A 173 -5.93 45.33 18.89
C GLN A 173 -6.82 44.56 19.89
N ARG A 174 -6.38 43.40 20.37
CA ARG A 174 -7.11 42.62 21.37
C ARG A 174 -7.17 43.33 22.71
N LEU A 175 -6.05 43.87 23.20
CA LEU A 175 -6.00 44.59 24.47
C LEU A 175 -6.84 45.87 24.43
N ALA A 176 -6.79 46.62 23.32
CA ALA A 176 -7.64 47.80 23.17
C ALA A 176 -9.14 47.48 23.21
N ARG A 177 -9.55 46.30 22.73
CA ARG A 177 -10.96 45.89 22.69
C ARG A 177 -11.44 45.28 24.01
N HIS A 178 -10.60 44.55 24.72
CA HIS A 178 -10.99 43.71 25.85
C HIS A 178 -10.35 44.09 27.19
N GLY A 179 -9.34 44.96 27.17
CA GLY A 179 -8.48 45.24 28.32
C GLY A 179 -7.58 44.05 28.69
N ALA A 180 -6.72 44.27 29.67
CA ALA A 180 -5.95 43.20 30.30
C ALA A 180 -6.82 42.43 31.32
N ALA A 181 -6.61 41.11 31.45
CA ALA A 181 -7.44 40.28 32.31
C ALA A 181 -6.93 40.22 33.76
N GLY A 182 -7.85 40.36 34.72
CA GLY A 182 -7.61 40.11 36.14
C GLY A 182 -6.48 40.96 36.71
N ALA A 183 -5.43 40.29 37.21
CA ALA A 183 -4.27 40.92 37.84
C ALA A 183 -3.11 41.19 36.87
N HIS A 184 -3.28 40.93 35.57
CA HIS A 184 -2.23 41.15 34.58
C HIS A 184 -2.32 42.55 33.99
N SER A 185 -1.16 43.17 33.77
CA SER A 185 -0.99 44.42 33.04
C SER A 185 -0.76 44.18 31.55
N GLU A 186 -0.94 45.19 30.70
CA GLU A 186 -0.59 45.07 29.27
C GLU A 186 0.88 44.70 29.06
N ALA A 187 1.77 45.19 29.92
CA ALA A 187 3.19 44.87 29.89
C ALA A 187 3.46 43.36 30.04
N ASP A 188 2.67 42.65 30.86
CA ASP A 188 2.79 41.21 31.06
C ASP A 188 2.48 40.43 29.77
N TYR A 189 1.49 40.88 28.99
CA TYR A 189 1.15 40.27 27.71
C TYR A 189 2.24 40.51 26.66
N HIS A 190 2.78 41.73 26.59
CA HIS A 190 3.86 42.08 25.66
C HIS A 190 5.16 41.32 25.98
N ALA A 191 5.49 41.14 27.26
CA ALA A 191 6.62 40.32 27.66
C ALA A 191 6.44 38.86 27.22
N ARG A 192 5.25 38.28 27.45
CA ARG A 192 4.96 36.88 27.09
C ARG A 192 4.91 36.62 25.58
N LEU A 193 4.60 37.63 24.77
CA LEU A 193 4.59 37.48 23.31
C LEU A 193 5.99 37.22 22.73
N HIS A 194 7.04 37.62 23.45
CA HIS A 194 8.42 37.58 22.98
C HIS A 194 9.28 36.48 23.61
N THR A 195 8.75 35.77 24.59
CA THR A 195 9.32 34.55 25.20
C THR A 195 8.66 33.30 24.64
#